data_AF-A0A7K9CNQ6-F1
#
_entry.id   AF-A0A7K9CNQ6-F1
#
_cell.length_a   1.000
_cell.length_b   1.000
_cell.length_c   1.000
_cell.angle_alpha   90.00
_cell.angle_beta   90.00
_cell.angle_gamma   90.00
#
_symmetry.space_group_name_H-M   'P 1'
#
loop_
_entity.id
_entity.type
_entity.pdbx_description
1 polymer ?
#
loop_
_entity_poly.entity_id
_entity_poly.type
_entity_poly.pdbx_seq_one_letter_code
_entity_poly.pdbx_strand_id
1 'polypeptide(L)'
;AGAISSLQRQLEVQGCQLRRTTAEKEMLQKQLREREKQLQAMSSKFCSLREERKHDEMLVATEKENCSLRQLVTEQESQLAEQKQLLGELQGAISQLQAEVLASQHHLQRQQQAQEVLQSQAETLQHRELQARVALEQVTSRFDRFRSRILQATFSTAGSKAPQAELSDQDVLEAMQ
;
A
#
# COMPACT_ATOMS: atom_id res chain seq x y z
N ALA A 1 84.30 -20.98 -96.10
CA ALA A 1 84.25 -21.59 -94.74
C ALA A 1 83.90 -20.58 -93.63
N GLY A 2 84.42 -19.34 -93.63
CA GLY A 2 84.23 -18.40 -92.50
C GLY A 2 82.83 -17.80 -92.25
N ALA A 3 82.02 -17.57 -93.29
CA ALA A 3 80.68 -16.97 -93.12
C ALA A 3 79.69 -17.90 -92.39
N ILE A 4 79.78 -19.21 -92.63
CA ILE A 4 78.94 -20.23 -91.99
C ILE A 4 79.23 -20.30 -90.48
N SER A 5 80.52 -20.28 -90.10
CA SER A 5 80.92 -20.27 -88.68
C SER A 5 80.50 -19.00 -87.95
N SER A 6 80.51 -17.84 -88.62
CA SER A 6 80.02 -16.58 -88.03
C SER A 6 78.51 -16.61 -87.77
N LEU A 7 77.73 -17.12 -88.71
CA LEU A 7 76.27 -17.27 -88.56
C LEU A 7 75.93 -18.29 -87.47
N GLN A 8 76.66 -19.40 -87.37
CA GLN A 8 76.51 -20.39 -86.30
C GLN A 8 76.75 -19.76 -84.91
N ARG A 9 77.86 -19.02 -84.74
CA ARG A 9 78.15 -18.29 -83.50
C ARG A 9 77.06 -17.27 -83.14
N GLN A 10 76.54 -16.55 -84.13
CA GLN A 10 75.46 -15.59 -83.91
C GLN A 10 74.15 -16.28 -83.48
N LEU A 11 73.85 -17.43 -84.07
CA LEU A 11 72.69 -18.25 -83.73
C LEU A 11 72.81 -18.85 -82.33
N GLU A 12 74.01 -19.27 -81.92
CA GLU A 12 74.31 -19.71 -80.55
C GLU A 12 74.13 -18.58 -79.53
N VAL A 13 74.62 -17.37 -79.82
CA VAL A 13 74.45 -16.20 -78.95
C VAL A 13 72.96 -15.85 -78.81
N GLN A 14 72.22 -15.82 -79.92
CA GLN A 14 70.77 -15.57 -79.90
C GLN A 14 70.01 -16.68 -79.16
N GLY A 15 70.39 -17.95 -79.34
CA GLY A 15 69.80 -19.08 -78.62
C GLY A 15 70.09 -19.04 -77.12
N CYS A 16 71.27 -18.60 -76.71
CA CYS A 16 71.60 -18.33 -75.31
C CYS A 16 70.79 -17.16 -74.73
N GLN A 17 70.61 -16.08 -75.49
CA GLN A 17 69.77 -14.95 -75.09
C GLN A 17 68.31 -15.35 -74.94
N LEU A 18 67.76 -16.10 -75.90
CA LEU A 18 66.39 -16.62 -75.84
C LEU A 18 66.16 -17.50 -74.60
N ARG A 19 67.13 -18.36 -74.27
CA ARG A 19 67.05 -19.20 -73.06
C ARG A 19 67.05 -18.37 -71.78
N ARG A 20 67.88 -17.32 -71.70
CA ARG A 20 67.91 -16.40 -70.55
C ARG A 20 66.59 -15.65 -70.39
N THR A 21 66.08 -15.04 -71.47
CA THR A 21 64.81 -14.29 -71.42
C THR A 21 63.62 -15.21 -71.11
N THR A 22 63.64 -16.46 -71.57
CA THR A 22 62.62 -17.45 -71.22
C THR A 22 62.65 -17.80 -69.73
N ALA A 23 63.84 -18.03 -69.17
CA ALA A 23 63.99 -18.30 -67.73
C ALA A 23 63.57 -17.10 -66.86
N GLU A 24 63.91 -15.87 -67.28
CA GLU A 24 63.48 -14.64 -66.61
C GLU A 24 61.95 -14.48 -66.65
N LYS A 25 61.33 -14.73 -67.80
CA LYS A 25 59.86 -14.71 -67.94
C LYS A 25 59.20 -15.72 -67.00
N GLU A 26 59.71 -16.95 -66.93
CA GLU A 26 59.18 -17.96 -66.02
C GLU A 26 59.32 -17.57 -64.55
N MET A 27 60.45 -16.96 -64.16
CA MET A 27 60.67 -16.44 -62.81
C MET A 27 59.67 -15.33 -62.49
N LEU A 28 59.50 -14.34 -63.37
CA LEU A 28 58.57 -13.25 -63.19
C LEU A 28 57.12 -13.74 -63.12
N GLN A 29 56.74 -14.73 -63.93
CA GLN A 29 55.42 -15.35 -63.85
C GLN A 29 55.17 -16.06 -62.51
N LYS A 30 56.18 -16.73 -61.96
CA LYS A 30 56.07 -17.34 -60.61
C LYS A 30 55.88 -16.27 -59.54
N GLN A 31 56.67 -15.20 -59.59
CA GLN A 31 56.54 -14.08 -58.66
C GLN A 31 55.16 -13.41 -58.76
N LEU A 32 54.65 -13.19 -59.98
CA LEU A 32 53.32 -12.61 -60.19
C LEU A 32 52.23 -13.47 -59.54
N ARG A 33 52.24 -14.78 -59.79
CA ARG A 33 51.29 -15.73 -59.17
C ARG A 33 51.37 -15.74 -57.65
N GLU A 34 52.56 -15.62 -57.09
CA GLU A 34 52.72 -15.56 -55.63
C GLU A 34 52.18 -14.25 -55.06
N ARG A 35 52.41 -13.11 -55.74
CA ARG A 35 51.85 -11.82 -55.36
C ARG A 35 50.33 -11.79 -55.48
N GLU A 36 49.75 -12.40 -56.51
CA GLU A 36 48.30 -12.56 -56.64
C GLU A 36 47.70 -13.33 -55.46
N LYS A 37 48.32 -14.45 -55.06
CA LYS A 37 47.90 -15.22 -53.88
C LYS A 37 47.97 -14.40 -52.60
N GLN A 38 49.06 -13.64 -52.42
CA GLN A 38 49.23 -12.75 -51.25
C GLN A 38 48.15 -11.67 -51.23
N LEU A 39 47.87 -11.02 -52.36
CA LEU A 39 46.81 -10.00 -52.48
C LEU A 39 45.43 -10.58 -52.16
N GLN A 40 45.13 -11.78 -52.67
CA GLN A 40 43.87 -12.46 -52.39
C GLN A 40 43.73 -12.78 -50.89
N ALA A 41 44.79 -13.33 -50.27
CA ALA A 41 44.80 -13.60 -48.83
C ALA A 41 44.63 -12.33 -47.98
N MET A 42 45.31 -11.23 -48.36
CA MET A 42 45.13 -9.94 -47.71
C MET A 42 43.70 -9.43 -47.86
N SER A 43 43.11 -9.51 -49.07
CA SER A 43 41.72 -9.09 -49.30
C SER A 43 40.75 -9.87 -48.41
N SER A 44 40.90 -11.19 -48.30
CA SER A 44 40.09 -12.01 -47.41
C SER A 44 40.24 -11.58 -45.94
N LYS A 45 41.48 -11.30 -45.50
CA LYS A 45 41.75 -10.82 -44.14
C LYS A 45 41.14 -9.45 -43.86
N PHE A 46 41.19 -8.52 -44.82
CA PHE A 46 40.53 -7.22 -44.67
C PHE A 46 39.01 -7.34 -44.60
N CYS A 47 38.41 -8.25 -45.37
CA CYS A 47 36.99 -8.54 -45.27
C CYS A 47 36.64 -9.10 -43.89
N SER A 48 37.38 -10.08 -43.38
CA SER A 48 37.11 -10.67 -42.06
C SER A 48 37.25 -9.64 -40.93
N LEU A 49 38.32 -8.84 -40.94
CA LEU A 49 38.53 -7.79 -39.93
C LEU A 49 37.44 -6.73 -39.95
N ARG A 50 36.91 -6.39 -41.14
CA ARG A 50 35.79 -5.46 -41.25
C ARG A 50 34.51 -6.03 -40.63
N GLU A 51 34.21 -7.30 -40.90
CA GLU A 51 33.03 -7.94 -40.32
C GLU A 51 33.17 -8.12 -38.82
N GLU A 52 34.33 -8.56 -38.32
CA GLU A 52 34.63 -8.66 -36.88
C GLU A 52 34.39 -7.34 -36.16
N ARG A 53 34.92 -6.23 -36.69
CA ARG A 53 34.68 -4.90 -36.13
C ARG A 53 33.19 -4.52 -36.06
N LYS A 54 32.41 -4.85 -37.09
CA LYS A 54 30.95 -4.59 -37.07
C LYS A 54 30.26 -5.42 -35.98
N HIS A 55 30.68 -6.66 -35.78
CA HIS A 55 30.13 -7.51 -34.72
C HIS A 55 30.48 -6.95 -33.34
N ASP A 56 31.71 -6.48 -33.13
CA ASP A 56 32.12 -5.85 -31.88
C ASP A 56 31.32 -4.58 -31.58
N GLU A 57 31.14 -3.71 -32.58
CA GLU A 57 30.33 -2.49 -32.45
C GLU A 57 28.87 -2.82 -32.10
N MET A 58 28.30 -3.87 -32.71
CA MET A 58 26.96 -4.37 -32.38
C MET A 58 26.90 -4.94 -30.96
N LEU A 59 27.90 -5.71 -30.53
CA LEU A 59 27.95 -6.30 -29.20
C LEU A 59 28.04 -5.23 -28.11
N VAL A 60 28.83 -4.17 -28.33
CA VAL A 60 28.89 -3.03 -27.40
C VAL A 60 27.54 -2.31 -27.33
N ALA A 61 26.82 -2.18 -28.45
CA ALA A 61 25.49 -1.58 -28.45
C ALA A 61 24.47 -2.43 -27.67
N THR A 62 24.45 -3.75 -27.89
CA THR A 62 23.53 -4.66 -27.19
C THR A 62 23.85 -4.75 -25.70
N GLU A 63 25.12 -4.74 -25.30
CA GLU A 63 25.52 -4.69 -23.89
C GLU A 63 25.02 -3.42 -23.20
N LYS A 64 25.15 -2.26 -23.84
CA LYS A 64 24.63 -0.99 -23.31
C LYS A 64 23.11 -1.04 -23.13
N GLU A 65 22.38 -1.54 -24.13
CA GLU A 65 20.94 -1.71 -24.02
C GLU A 65 20.57 -2.68 -22.89
N ASN A 66 21.30 -3.78 -22.74
CA ASN A 66 21.08 -4.75 -21.67
C ASN A 66 21.28 -4.12 -20.28
N CYS A 67 22.33 -3.31 -20.11
CA CYS A 67 22.57 -2.56 -18.86
C CYS A 67 21.41 -1.60 -18.54
N SER A 68 20.96 -0.81 -19.53
CA SER A 68 19.83 0.11 -19.35
C SER A 68 18.53 -0.63 -18.99
N LEU A 69 18.25 -1.77 -19.65
CA LEU A 69 17.08 -2.58 -19.34
C LEU A 69 17.14 -3.15 -17.93
N ARG A 70 18.31 -3.63 -17.48
CA ARG A 70 18.47 -4.11 -16.10
C ARG A 70 18.23 -3.00 -15.08
N GLN A 71 18.74 -1.79 -15.32
CA GLN A 71 18.49 -0.64 -14.46
C GLN A 71 17.00 -0.32 -14.38
N LEU A 72 16.32 -0.29 -15.52
CA LEU A 72 14.87 -0.05 -15.56
C LEU A 72 14.09 -1.12 -14.80
N VAL A 73 14.45 -2.40 -14.97
CA VAL A 73 13.83 -3.50 -14.23
C VAL A 73 14.02 -3.33 -12.73
N THR A 74 15.23 -3.00 -12.26
CA THR A 74 15.48 -2.79 -10.83
C THR A 74 14.69 -1.60 -10.26
N GLU A 75 14.52 -0.53 -11.04
CA GLU A 75 13.72 0.62 -10.62
C GLU A 75 12.22 0.26 -10.54
N GLN A 76 11.70 -0.48 -11.53
CA GLN A 76 10.33 -0.97 -11.51
C GLN A 76 10.07 -1.95 -10.37
N GLU A 77 11.01 -2.84 -10.06
CA GLU A 77 10.92 -3.75 -8.91
C GLU A 77 10.88 -2.99 -7.57
N SER A 78 11.68 -1.92 -7.43
CA SER A 78 11.65 -1.04 -6.26
C SER A 78 10.29 -0.36 -6.12
N GLN A 79 9.79 0.27 -7.18
CA GLN A 79 8.48 0.94 -7.17
C GLN A 79 7.35 -0.05 -6.86
N LEU A 80 7.42 -1.27 -7.39
CA LEU A 80 6.44 -2.32 -7.11
C LEU A 80 6.49 -2.75 -5.63
N ALA A 81 7.68 -2.82 -5.03
CA ALA A 81 7.84 -3.15 -3.61
C ALA A 81 7.23 -2.06 -2.71
N GLU A 82 7.48 -0.78 -3.03
CA GLU A 82 6.88 0.37 -2.32
C GLU A 82 5.35 0.34 -2.40
N GLN A 83 4.80 0.10 -3.58
CA GLN A 83 3.34 -0.01 -3.75
C GLN A 83 2.74 -1.18 -2.96
N LYS A 84 3.41 -2.33 -2.93
CA LYS A 84 2.98 -3.48 -2.13
C LYS A 84 3.00 -3.18 -0.64
N GLN A 85 4.00 -2.45 -0.17
CA GLN A 85 4.07 -2.01 1.22
C GLN A 85 2.88 -1.09 1.56
N LEU A 86 2.62 -0.07 0.74
CA LEU A 86 1.49 0.84 0.94
C LEU A 86 0.15 0.11 0.92
N LEU A 87 -0.03 -0.87 0.01
CA LEU A 87 -1.22 -1.71 -0.02
C LEU A 87 -1.38 -2.50 1.29
N GLY A 88 -0.29 -3.04 1.85
CA GLY A 88 -0.30 -3.73 3.14
C GLY A 88 -0.69 -2.81 4.30
N GLU A 89 -0.14 -1.59 4.33
CA GLU A 89 -0.48 -0.58 5.34
C GLU A 89 -1.97 -0.18 5.26
N LEU A 90 -2.48 0.06 4.05
CA LEU A 90 -3.89 0.39 3.83
C LEU A 90 -4.83 -0.76 4.20
N GLN A 91 -4.47 -2.00 3.86
CA GLN A 91 -5.24 -3.18 4.27
C GLN A 91 -5.26 -3.31 5.80
N GLY A 92 -4.13 -3.08 6.46
CA GLY A 92 -4.04 -3.05 7.92
C GLY A 92 -4.96 -1.99 8.54
N ALA A 93 -4.94 -0.77 8.01
CA ALA A 93 -5.82 0.32 8.46
C ALA A 93 -7.31 -0.01 8.24
N ILE A 94 -7.66 -0.61 7.10
CA ILE A 94 -9.04 -1.07 6.84
C ILE A 94 -9.47 -2.12 7.87
N SER A 95 -8.63 -3.11 8.17
CA SER A 95 -8.95 -4.12 9.18
C SER A 95 -9.12 -3.53 10.58
N GLN A 96 -8.30 -2.54 10.95
CA GLN A 96 -8.43 -1.83 12.22
C GLN A 96 -9.76 -1.05 12.30
N LEU A 97 -10.08 -0.26 11.28
CA LEU A 97 -11.34 0.49 11.22
C LEU A 97 -12.56 -0.42 11.24
N GLN A 98 -12.51 -1.57 10.56
CA GLN A 98 -13.58 -2.57 10.61
C GLN A 98 -13.78 -3.12 12.03
N ALA A 99 -12.69 -3.42 12.75
CA ALA A 99 -12.76 -3.89 14.13
C ALA A 99 -13.33 -2.81 15.08
N GLU A 100 -12.92 -1.55 14.90
CA GLU A 100 -13.44 -0.42 15.67
C GLU A 100 -14.94 -0.20 15.44
N VAL A 101 -15.40 -0.28 14.19
CA VAL A 101 -16.82 -0.17 13.84
C VAL A 101 -17.63 -1.28 14.51
N LEU A 102 -17.17 -2.53 14.47
CA LEU A 102 -17.84 -3.64 15.15
C LEU A 102 -17.88 -3.45 16.67
N ALA A 103 -16.76 -3.03 17.27
CA ALA A 103 -16.70 -2.75 18.71
C ALA A 103 -17.67 -1.63 19.11
N SER A 104 -17.72 -0.54 18.31
CA SER A 104 -18.65 0.57 18.52
C SER A 104 -20.11 0.14 18.41
N GLN A 105 -20.44 -0.71 17.43
CA GLN A 105 -21.80 -1.25 17.27
C GLN A 105 -22.21 -2.09 18.48
N HIS A 106 -21.32 -2.97 18.97
CA HIS A 106 -21.58 -3.75 20.18
C HIS A 106 -21.75 -2.88 21.43
N HIS A 107 -20.98 -1.80 21.54
CA HIS A 107 -21.12 -0.86 22.65
C HIS A 107 -22.47 -0.13 22.59
N LEU A 108 -22.84 0.37 21.42
CA LEU A 108 -24.13 1.05 21.20
C LEU A 108 -25.31 0.14 21.55
N GLN A 109 -25.27 -1.12 21.12
CA GLN A 109 -26.32 -2.10 21.42
C GLN A 109 -26.45 -2.36 22.93
N ARG A 110 -25.33 -2.51 23.64
CA ARG A 110 -25.34 -2.64 25.11
C ARG A 110 -25.91 -1.41 25.79
N GLN A 111 -25.56 -0.22 25.30
CA GLN A 111 -26.06 1.03 25.84
C GLN A 111 -27.58 1.18 25.64
N GLN A 112 -28.10 0.81 24.47
CA GLN A 112 -29.54 0.79 24.19
C GLN A 112 -30.29 -0.14 25.14
N GLN A 113 -29.81 -1.37 25.34
CA GLN A 113 -30.42 -2.31 26.27
C GLN A 113 -30.43 -1.78 27.71
N ALA A 114 -29.32 -1.19 28.16
CA ALA A 114 -29.26 -0.57 29.48
C ALA A 114 -30.24 0.60 29.63
N GLN A 115 -30.40 1.40 28.56
CA GLN A 115 -31.34 2.52 28.54
C GLN A 115 -32.79 2.04 28.62
N GLU A 116 -33.17 1.00 27.89
CA GLU A 116 -34.51 0.39 27.96
C GLU A 116 -34.83 -0.12 29.37
N VAL A 117 -33.86 -0.79 30.01
CA VAL A 117 -34.01 -1.26 31.39
C VAL A 117 -34.22 -0.10 32.34
N LEU A 118 -33.39 0.96 32.25
CA LEU A 118 -33.54 2.14 33.11
C LEU A 118 -34.87 2.86 32.88
N GLN A 119 -35.33 2.95 31.63
CA GLN A 119 -36.59 3.58 31.29
C GLN A 119 -37.79 2.81 31.89
N SER A 120 -37.80 1.48 31.76
CA SER A 120 -38.85 0.66 32.39
C SER A 120 -38.84 0.78 33.92
N GLN A 121 -37.65 0.84 34.55
CA GLN A 121 -37.54 1.06 35.99
C GLN A 121 -38.07 2.43 36.40
N ALA A 122 -37.74 3.49 35.66
CA ALA A 122 -38.23 4.84 35.92
C ALA A 122 -39.76 4.91 35.84
N GLU A 123 -40.38 4.29 34.83
CA GLU A 123 -41.83 4.20 34.69
C GLU A 123 -42.48 3.48 35.89
N THR A 124 -41.89 2.36 36.33
CA THR A 124 -42.41 1.64 37.51
C THR A 124 -42.29 2.44 38.80
N LEU A 125 -41.20 3.19 38.98
CA LEU A 125 -41.00 4.06 40.13
C LEU A 125 -42.00 5.22 40.12
N GLN A 126 -42.23 5.84 38.97
CA GLN A 126 -43.21 6.92 38.82
C GLN A 126 -44.63 6.43 39.14
N HIS A 127 -45.01 5.23 38.70
CA HIS A 127 -46.31 4.66 39.03
C HIS A 127 -46.45 4.40 40.54
N ARG A 128 -45.42 3.85 41.18
CA ARG A 128 -45.40 3.61 42.64
C ARG A 128 -45.46 4.92 43.43
N GLU A 129 -44.75 5.95 42.98
CA GLU A 129 -44.79 7.27 43.59
C GLU A 129 -46.21 7.86 43.56
N LEU A 130 -46.88 7.80 42.41
CA LEU A 130 -48.25 8.27 42.27
C LEU A 130 -49.22 7.51 43.19
N GLN A 131 -49.10 6.17 43.25
CA GLN A 131 -49.91 5.36 44.16
C GLN A 131 -49.68 5.75 45.63
N ALA A 132 -48.43 5.97 46.03
CA ALA A 132 -48.09 6.40 47.38
C ALA A 132 -48.67 7.78 47.71
N ARG A 133 -48.62 8.74 46.77
CA ARG A 133 -49.26 10.06 46.92
C ARG A 133 -50.76 9.95 47.14
N VAL A 134 -51.46 9.15 46.32
CA VAL A 134 -52.91 8.94 46.47
C VAL A 134 -53.24 8.30 47.82
N ALA A 135 -52.46 7.30 48.26
CA ALA A 135 -52.65 6.68 49.57
C ALA A 135 -52.44 7.69 50.72
N LEU A 136 -51.42 8.55 50.61
CA LEU A 136 -51.13 9.60 51.59
C LEU A 136 -52.28 10.62 51.68
N GLU A 137 -52.82 11.08 50.55
CA GLU A 137 -53.97 11.99 50.50
C GLU A 137 -55.22 11.36 51.16
N GLN A 138 -55.49 10.08 50.90
CA GLN A 138 -56.61 9.37 51.51
C GLN A 138 -56.48 9.25 53.03
N VAL A 139 -55.29 8.93 53.53
CA VAL A 139 -55.02 8.84 54.97
C VAL A 139 -55.13 10.22 55.63
N THR A 140 -54.56 11.25 55.00
CA THR A 140 -54.64 12.65 55.49
C THR A 140 -56.09 13.11 55.57
N SER A 141 -56.88 12.92 54.51
CA SER A 141 -58.31 13.26 54.51
C SER A 141 -59.11 12.54 55.60
N ARG A 142 -58.81 11.25 55.85
CA ARG A 142 -59.43 10.51 56.96
C ARG A 142 -59.02 11.08 58.31
N PHE A 143 -57.75 11.41 58.48
CA PHE A 143 -57.21 11.99 59.71
C PHE A 143 -57.87 13.35 60.00
N ASP A 144 -57.99 14.23 59.01
CA ASP A 144 -58.66 15.53 59.14
C ASP A 144 -60.13 15.39 59.55
N ARG A 145 -60.84 14.40 59.00
CA ARG A 145 -62.21 14.07 59.42
C ARG A 145 -62.26 13.60 60.87
N PHE A 146 -61.36 12.71 61.29
CA PHE A 146 -61.29 12.27 62.68
C PHE A 146 -61.00 13.42 63.62
N ARG A 147 -60.01 14.26 63.27
CA ARG A 147 -59.65 15.45 64.02
C ARG A 147 -60.84 16.39 64.18
N SER A 148 -61.57 16.64 63.09
CA SER A 148 -62.78 17.47 63.08
C SER A 148 -63.86 16.91 64.01
N ARG A 149 -64.09 15.58 63.99
CA ARG A 149 -65.07 14.92 64.87
C ARG A 149 -64.66 15.00 66.35
N ILE A 150 -63.38 14.83 66.66
CA ILE A 150 -62.86 14.97 68.03
C ILE A 150 -63.07 16.41 68.52
N LEU A 151 -62.62 17.41 67.75
CA LEU A 151 -62.81 18.82 68.09
C LEU A 151 -64.28 19.17 68.32
N GLN A 152 -65.17 18.70 67.44
CA GLN A 152 -66.61 18.90 67.61
C GLN A 152 -67.12 18.22 68.90
N ALA A 153 -66.75 16.97 69.16
CA ALA A 153 -67.20 16.26 70.36
C ALA A 153 -66.67 16.90 71.66
N THR A 154 -65.45 17.44 71.67
CA THR A 154 -64.84 18.03 72.88
C THR A 154 -65.30 19.45 73.14
N PHE A 155 -65.59 20.25 72.10
CA PHE A 155 -65.85 21.69 72.24
C PHE A 155 -67.30 22.14 71.92
N SER A 156 -68.22 21.22 71.58
CA SER A 156 -69.63 21.58 71.32
C SER A 156 -70.54 21.59 72.55
N THR A 157 -70.03 21.26 73.74
CA THR A 157 -70.78 21.32 75.01
C THR A 157 -70.67 22.71 75.64
N ALA A 158 -71.79 23.21 76.20
CA ALA A 158 -71.88 24.56 76.76
C ALA A 158 -70.83 24.76 77.89
N GLY A 159 -69.87 25.66 77.65
CA GLY A 159 -68.84 26.06 78.62
C GLY A 159 -67.39 25.76 78.23
N SER A 160 -67.14 25.02 77.15
CA SER A 160 -65.79 24.72 76.66
C SER A 160 -65.32 25.74 75.60
N LYS A 161 -64.08 26.24 75.69
CA LYS A 161 -63.48 27.16 74.70
C LYS A 161 -62.62 26.36 73.72
N ALA A 162 -62.88 26.50 72.43
CA ALA A 162 -62.04 25.91 71.39
C ALA A 162 -60.61 26.53 71.40
N PRO A 163 -59.56 25.75 71.09
CA PRO A 163 -58.20 26.26 70.95
C PRO A 163 -58.12 27.28 69.81
N GLN A 164 -57.38 28.37 69.99
CA GLN A 164 -57.35 29.50 69.03
C GLN A 164 -56.36 29.32 67.87
N ALA A 165 -55.46 28.34 67.92
CA ALA A 165 -54.48 28.05 66.87
C ALA A 165 -54.12 26.56 66.81
N GLU A 166 -53.81 26.07 65.60
CA GLU A 166 -53.15 24.77 65.42
C GLU A 166 -51.72 24.84 65.96
N LEU A 167 -51.33 23.86 66.79
CA LEU A 167 -49.93 23.64 67.16
C LEU A 167 -49.21 23.05 65.94
N SER A 168 -48.13 23.69 65.48
CA SER A 168 -47.32 23.13 64.41
C SER A 168 -46.41 22.02 64.94
N ASP A 169 -45.97 21.12 64.06
CA ASP A 169 -45.01 20.07 64.42
C ASP A 169 -43.72 20.64 65.03
N GLN A 170 -43.34 21.86 64.63
CA GLN A 170 -42.19 22.59 65.19
C GLN A 170 -42.44 23.00 66.65
N ASP A 171 -43.65 23.47 66.98
CA ASP A 171 -44.01 23.88 68.35
C ASP A 171 -44.07 22.68 69.30
N VAL A 172 -44.47 21.50 68.80
CA VAL A 172 -44.47 20.25 69.57
C VAL A 172 -43.04 19.75 69.79
N LEU A 173 -42.19 19.79 68.75
CA LEU A 173 -40.79 19.40 68.86
C LEU A 173 -40.00 20.33 69.80
N GLU A 174 -40.27 21.63 69.81
CA GLU A 174 -39.67 22.59 70.74
C GLU A 174 -40.13 22.39 72.19
N ALA A 175 -41.36 21.94 72.42
CA ALA A 175 -41.87 21.63 73.76
C ALA A 175 -41.40 20.27 74.33
N MET A 176 -40.80 19.42 73.49
CA MET A 176 -40.27 18.10 73.87
C MET A 176 -38.75 18.09 74.16
N GLN A 177 -38.06 19.23 73.98
CA GLN A 177 -36.68 19.46 74.42
C GLN A 177 -36.63 19.96 75.87
#